data_AF-A0A9D0XQS2-F1
#
_entry.id   AF-A0A9D0XQS2-F1
#
_cell.length_a   1.000
_cell.length_b   1.000
_cell.length_c   1.000
_cell.angle_alpha   90.00
_cell.angle_beta   90.00
_cell.angle_gamma   90.00
#
_symmetry.space_group_name_H-M   'P 1'
#
loop_
_entity.id
_entity.type
_entity.pdbx_description
1 polymer ?
#
loop_
_entity_poly.entity_id
_entity_poly.type
_entity_poly.pdbx_seq_one_letter_code
_entity_poly.pdbx_strand_id
1 'polypeptide(L)' 'MRKDLDRLMEERGLDALVVSGSMYGNPSLAYFLMGANVSQGIVVKKRGEEPVFIHSPIERDEAKSA' A
#
# COMPACT_ATOMS: atom_id res chain seq x y z
N MET A 1 3.73 -3.96 13.50
CA MET A 1 2.98 -2.75 13.05
C MET A 1 3.70 -2.12 11.86
N ARG A 2 3.20 -1.06 11.20
CA ARG A 2 3.80 -0.52 9.94
C ARG A 2 5.29 -0.22 10.08
N LYS A 3 5.71 0.26 11.26
CA LYS A 3 7.12 0.55 11.62
C LYS A 3 8.04 -0.68 11.59
N ASP A 4 7.49 -1.89 11.74
CA ASP A 4 8.27 -3.14 11.66
C ASP A 4 8.54 -3.57 10.22
N LEU A 5 7.82 -3.04 9.22
CA LEU A 5 7.93 -3.54 7.85
C LEU A 5 9.35 -3.44 7.32
N ASP A 6 10.01 -2.30 7.50
CA ASP A 6 11.38 -2.11 7.01
C ASP A 6 12.37 -3.06 7.68
N ARG A 7 12.25 -3.27 9.00
CA ARG A 7 13.05 -4.26 9.72
C ARG A 7 12.78 -5.68 9.20
N LEU A 8 11.52 -6.06 9.03
CA LEU A 8 11.13 -7.39 8.55
C LEU A 8 11.55 -7.64 7.10
N MET A 9 11.56 -6.58 6.27
CA MET A 9 12.05 -6.61 4.89
C MET A 9 13.57 -6.79 4.86
N GLU A 10 14.32 -6.08 5.71
CA GLU A 10 15.78 -6.26 5.86
C GLU A 10 16.12 -7.69 6.30
N GLU A 11 15.48 -8.18 7.37
CA GLU A 11 15.68 -9.55 7.89
C GLU A 11 15.41 -10.65 6.86
N ARG A 12 14.58 -10.36 5.85
CA ARG A 12 14.18 -11.31 4.80
C ARG A 12 14.84 -11.06 3.44
N GLY A 13 15.70 -10.05 3.33
CA GLY A 13 16.30 -9.66 2.05
C GLY A 13 15.28 -9.23 0.99
N LEU A 14 14.20 -8.55 1.40
CA LEU A 14 13.15 -8.06 0.51
C LEU A 14 13.35 -6.58 0.19
N ASP A 15 13.43 -6.24 -1.09
CA ASP A 15 13.61 -4.85 -1.53
C ASP A 15 12.31 -4.08 -1.62
N ALA A 16 11.20 -4.78 -1.91
CA ALA A 16 9.88 -4.18 -2.00
C ALA A 16 8.75 -5.17 -1.65
N LEU A 17 7.63 -4.59 -1.21
CA LEU A 17 6.34 -5.24 -1.11
C LEU A 17 5.43 -4.65 -2.19
N VAL A 18 4.72 -5.50 -2.91
CA VAL A 18 3.70 -5.10 -3.89
C VAL A 18 2.36 -5.69 -3.46
N VAL A 19 1.39 -4.83 -3.21
CA VAL A 19 0.02 -5.20 -2.87
C VAL A 19 -0.89 -4.68 -3.97
N SER A 20 -1.65 -5.55 -4.62
CA SER A 20 -2.52 -5.18 -5.73
C SER A 20 -3.90 -5.82 -5.63
N GLY A 21 -4.86 -5.26 -6.37
CA GLY A 21 -6.18 -5.82 -6.55
C GLY A 21 -7.30 -4.90 -6.06
N SER A 22 -8.50 -5.47 -5.90
CA SER A 22 -9.65 -4.75 -5.36
C SER A 22 -9.45 -4.41 -3.89
N MET A 23 -10.01 -3.28 -3.46
CA MET A 23 -10.07 -2.91 -2.05
C MET A 23 -11.01 -3.83 -1.26
N TYR A 24 -12.08 -4.32 -1.89
CA TYR A 24 -13.03 -5.23 -1.25
C TYR A 24 -12.40 -6.61 -1.06
N GLY A 25 -12.35 -7.06 0.20
CA GLY A 25 -11.77 -8.36 0.55
C GLY A 25 -10.24 -8.39 0.57
N ASN A 26 -9.57 -7.24 0.48
CA ASN A 26 -8.11 -7.15 0.50
C ASN A 26 -7.61 -6.45 1.77
N PRO A 27 -7.39 -7.19 2.87
CA PRO A 27 -6.96 -6.61 4.13
C PRO A 27 -5.56 -5.98 4.05
N SER A 28 -4.69 -6.47 3.15
CA SER A 28 -3.36 -5.89 2.93
C SER A 28 -3.44 -4.51 2.30
N LEU A 29 -4.29 -4.32 1.28
CA LEU A 29 -4.48 -3.02 0.65
C LEU A 29 -5.15 -2.04 1.62
N ALA A 30 -6.19 -2.49 2.35
CA ALA A 30 -6.83 -1.70 3.39
C ALA A 30 -5.85 -1.26 4.49
N TYR A 31 -4.95 -2.15 4.88
CA TYR A 31 -3.90 -1.86 5.84
C TYR A 31 -2.92 -0.79 5.36
N PHE A 32 -2.65 -0.63 4.06
CA PHE A 32 -1.80 0.43 3.54
C PHE A 32 -2.54 1.74 3.30
N LEU A 33 -3.79 1.67 2.82
CA LEU A 33 -4.56 2.85 2.44
C LEU A 33 -5.45 3.42 3.57
N MET A 34 -5.33 2.90 4.79
CA MET A 34 -6.09 3.35 5.97
C MET A 34 -7.63 3.36 5.77
N GLY A 35 -8.14 2.54 4.84
CA GLY A 35 -9.57 2.51 4.52
C GLY A 35 -10.03 3.64 3.59
N ALA A 36 -9.13 4.28 2.83
CA ALA A 36 -9.50 5.21 1.76
C ALA A 36 -10.55 4.58 0.83
N ASN A 37 -11.54 5.38 0.42
CA ASN A 37 -12.66 4.93 -0.39
C ASN A 37 -12.28 4.80 -1.87
N VAL A 38 -11.38 3.87 -2.17
CA VAL A 38 -10.93 3.52 -3.52
C VAL A 38 -11.38 2.10 -3.88
N SER A 39 -11.61 1.86 -5.16
CA SER A 39 -12.12 0.58 -5.66
C SER A 39 -11.02 -0.49 -5.79
N GLN A 40 -9.82 -0.07 -6.20
CA GLN A 40 -8.68 -0.93 -6.45
C GLN A 40 -7.39 -0.12 -6.60
N GLY A 41 -6.24 -0.81 -6.64
CA GLY A 41 -5.00 -0.20 -7.10
C GLY A 41 -3.79 -1.04 -6.75
N ILE A 42 -2.64 -0.39 -6.71
CA ILE A 42 -1.36 -1.02 -6.39
C ILE A 42 -0.63 -0.17 -5.37
N VAL A 43 -0.21 -0.76 -4.25
CA VAL A 43 0.76 -0.15 -3.33
C VAL A 43 2.11 -0.79 -3.55
N VAL A 44 3.13 0.05 -3.71
CA VAL A 44 4.54 -0.35 -3.74
C VAL A 44 5.23 0.24 -2.52
N LYS A 45 5.66 -0.61 -1.59
CA LYS A 45 6.44 -0.20 -0.40
C LYS A 45 7.85 -0.74 -0.55
N LYS A 46 8.82 0.14 -0.83
CA LYS A 46 10.24 -0.20 -0.85
C LYS A 46 10.86 -0.10 0.54
N ARG A 47 11.93 -0.87 0.78
CA ARG A 47 12.64 -0.86 2.06
C ARG A 47 13.20 0.55 2.33
N GLY A 48 12.86 1.13 3.47
CA GLY A 48 13.31 2.46 3.89
C GLY A 48 12.63 3.66 3.21
N GLU A 49 11.67 3.44 2.28
CA GLU A 49 10.96 4.52 1.59
C GLU A 49 9.46 4.55 1.95
N GLU A 50 8.81 5.70 1.85
CA GLU A 50 7.35 5.75 2.01
C GLU A 50 6.62 4.94 0.92
N PRO A 51 5.52 4.23 1.25
CA PRO A 51 4.73 3.53 0.25
C PRO A 51 4.17 4.48 -0.83
N VAL A 52 4.19 4.03 -2.07
CA VAL A 52 3.56 4.74 -3.19
C VAL A 52 2.27 4.03 -3.59
N PHE A 53 1.17 4.78 -3.68
CA PHE A 53 -0.11 4.27 -4.17
C PHE A 53 -0.32 4.66 -5.64
N ILE A 54 -0.54 3.66 -6.48
CA ILE A 54 -0.90 3.78 -7.89
C ILE A 54 -2.40 3.52 -7.99
N HIS A 55 -3.13 4.54 -8.40
CA HIS A 55 -4.60 4.55 -8.44
C HIS A 55 -5.12 4.99 -9.80
N SER A 56 -6.42 4.80 -10.05
CA SER A 56 -7.07 5.32 -11.23
C SER A 56 -7.12 6.86 -11.19
N PRO A 57 -6.93 7.58 -12.31
CA PRO A 57 -7.03 9.04 -12.33
C PRO A 57 -8.35 9.61 -11.79
N ILE A 58 -9.45 8.87 -11.94
CA ILE A 58 -10.77 9.29 -11.45
C ILE A 58 -10.85 9.30 -9.91
N GLU A 59 -10.04 8.47 -9.24
CA GLU A 59 -10.04 8.31 -7.78
C GLU A 59 -8.97 9.18 -7.10
N ARG A 60 -8.43 10.18 -7.81
CA ARG A 60 -7.32 11.00 -7.32
C ARG A 60 -7.65 11.69 -5.99
N ASP A 61 -8.87 12.20 -5.86
CA ASP A 61 -9.23 12.99 -4.69
C ASP A 61 -9.56 12.09 -3.49
N GLU A 62 -10.11 10.89 -3.74
CA GLU A 62 -10.22 9.82 -2.74
C GLU A 62 -8.85 9.30 -2.31
N ALA A 63 -7.91 9.11 -3.24
CA ALA A 63 -6.55 8.64 -2.96
C ALA A 63 -5.75 9.60 -2.06
N LYS A 64 -6.03 10.90 -2.09
CA LYS A 64 -5.41 11.88 -1.18
C LYS A 64 -5.84 11.74 0.28
N SER A 65 -6.92 11.00 0.55
CA SER A 65 -7.37 10.71 1.92
C SER A 65 -6.66 9.52 2.56
N ALA A 66 -5.84 8.80 1.79
CA ALA A 66 -5.11 7.60 2.21
C ALA A 66 -3.86 7.89 3.06
#